data_AF-A0A721TUC1-F1
#
_entry.id   AF-A0A721TUC1-F1
#
_cell.length_a   1.000
_cell.length_b   1.000
_cell.length_c   1.000
_cell.angle_alpha   90.00
_cell.angle_beta   90.00
_cell.angle_gamma   90.00
#
_symmetry.space_group_name_H-M   'P 1'
#
loop_
_entity.id
_entity.type
_entity.pdbx_description
1 polymer ?
#
loop_
_entity_poly.entity_id
_entity_poly.type
_entity_poly.pdbx_seq_one_letter_code
_entity_poly.pdbx_strand_id
1 'polypeptide(L)'
;VERAIHGAAQRYNDIASWNWTQIPPALNAAQQAECWRVTQAIQLAEVLERLARPQRLSFIEVMLPKADLPELLRTVTRALEARNGG
;
A
#
# COMPACT_ATOMS: atom_id res chain seq x y z
N VAL A 1 7.93 -4.82 -4.63
CA VAL A 1 9.00 -5.80 -4.34
C VAL A 1 9.62 -6.33 -5.63
N GLU A 2 8.83 -6.83 -6.60
CA GLU A 2 9.35 -7.29 -7.90
C GLU A 2 10.22 -6.23 -8.64
N ARG A 3 9.83 -4.95 -8.66
CA ARG A 3 10.67 -3.85 -9.20
C ARG A 3 12.08 -3.74 -8.62
N ALA A 4 12.26 -4.17 -7.37
CA ALA A 4 13.54 -4.12 -6.67
C ALA A 4 14.32 -5.45 -6.75
N ILE A 5 13.71 -6.52 -7.28
CA ILE A 5 14.36 -7.82 -7.52
C ILE A 5 14.73 -7.94 -9.01
N HIS A 6 13.83 -7.56 -9.91
CA HIS A 6 14.00 -7.69 -11.37
C HIS A 6 13.40 -6.46 -12.08
N GLY A 7 14.27 -5.69 -12.76
CA GLY A 7 13.88 -4.67 -13.74
C GLY A 7 12.89 -3.61 -13.25
N ALA A 8 13.39 -2.57 -12.57
CA ALA A 8 12.61 -1.49 -11.96
C ALA A 8 11.59 -0.77 -12.87
N ALA A 9 11.75 -0.83 -14.19
CA ALA A 9 10.91 -0.17 -15.18
C ALA A 9 10.06 -1.13 -16.04
N GLN A 10 10.07 -2.43 -15.76
CA GLN A 10 9.35 -3.39 -16.60
C GLN A 10 7.83 -3.27 -16.43
N ARG A 11 7.10 -3.34 -17.56
CA ARG A 11 5.64 -3.12 -17.64
C ARG A 11 4.82 -4.19 -16.91
N TYR A 12 5.38 -5.36 -16.65
CA TYR A 12 4.72 -6.40 -15.85
C TYR A 12 4.58 -6.00 -14.37
N ASN A 13 5.37 -5.04 -13.89
CA ASN A 13 5.30 -4.54 -12.53
C ASN A 13 4.22 -3.45 -12.33
N ASP A 14 3.42 -3.15 -13.34
CA ASP A 14 2.31 -2.18 -13.25
C ASP A 14 0.99 -2.94 -13.06
N ILE A 15 0.29 -2.62 -11.97
CA ILE A 15 -1.07 -3.10 -11.70
C ILE A 15 -2.09 -2.03 -12.10
N ALA A 16 -3.32 -2.45 -12.36
CA ALA A 16 -4.41 -1.51 -12.63
C ALA A 16 -4.63 -0.57 -11.44
N SER A 17 -4.72 0.73 -11.71
CA SER A 17 -4.99 1.76 -10.70
C SER A 17 -6.46 1.75 -10.30
N TRP A 18 -6.80 1.02 -9.24
CA TRP A 18 -8.18 0.97 -8.73
C TRP A 18 -8.49 2.16 -7.83
N ASN A 19 -9.76 2.53 -7.75
CA ASN A 19 -10.22 3.50 -6.76
C ASN A 19 -10.51 2.78 -5.43
N TRP A 20 -9.46 2.52 -4.66
CA TRP A 20 -9.50 1.62 -3.50
C TRP A 20 -10.55 2.01 -2.45
N THR A 21 -10.76 3.30 -2.21
CA THR A 21 -11.77 3.81 -1.27
C THR A 21 -13.22 3.55 -1.71
N GLN A 22 -13.46 3.17 -2.97
CA GLN A 22 -14.79 2.81 -3.47
C GLN A 22 -15.08 1.30 -3.38
N ILE A 23 -14.09 0.48 -3.03
CA ILE A 23 -14.29 -0.97 -2.91
C ILE A 23 -15.22 -1.31 -1.74
N PRO A 24 -15.02 -0.77 -0.51
CA PRO A 24 -15.91 -1.09 0.61
C PRO A 24 -17.40 -0.74 0.37
N PRO A 25 -17.78 0.45 -0.18
CA PRO A 25 -19.18 0.73 -0.47
C PRO A 25 -19.73 -0.07 -1.66
N ALA A 26 -18.89 -0.48 -2.62
CA ALA A 26 -19.33 -1.34 -3.73
C ALA A 26 -19.65 -2.79 -3.29
N LEU A 27 -18.97 -3.28 -2.24
CA LEU A 27 -19.13 -4.64 -1.73
C LEU A 27 -20.10 -4.74 -0.54
N ASN A 28 -20.53 -3.62 0.02
CA ASN A 28 -21.46 -3.58 1.14
C ASN A 28 -22.59 -2.57 0.88
N ALA A 29 -23.80 -3.07 0.61
CA ALA A 29 -24.99 -2.25 0.36
C ALA A 29 -25.37 -1.34 1.54
N ALA A 30 -24.95 -1.69 2.76
CA ALA A 30 -25.21 -0.86 3.95
C ALA A 30 -24.24 0.34 4.07
N GLN A 31 -23.18 0.41 3.24
CA GLN A 31 -22.17 1.47 3.21
C GLN A 31 -21.63 1.87 4.59
N GLN A 32 -21.48 0.90 5.48
CA GLN A 32 -21.05 1.16 6.86
C GLN A 32 -19.54 1.33 7.01
N ALA A 33 -18.77 1.09 5.95
CA ALA A 33 -17.32 1.23 6.00
C ALA A 33 -16.90 2.69 5.87
N GLU A 34 -16.03 3.14 6.75
CA GLU A 34 -15.39 4.44 6.65
C GLU A 34 -14.11 4.30 5.82
N CYS A 35 -13.89 5.21 4.87
CA CYS A 35 -12.78 5.12 3.92
C CYS A 35 -11.98 6.42 3.89
N TRP A 36 -10.65 6.32 3.94
CA TRP A 36 -9.73 7.46 3.87
C TRP A 36 -8.65 7.21 2.83
N ARG A 37 -8.18 8.30 2.22
CA ARG A 37 -6.94 8.32 1.43
C ARG A 37 -5.98 9.30 2.09
N VAL A 38 -4.77 8.84 2.39
CA VAL A 38 -3.73 9.66 3.04
C VAL A 38 -2.48 9.68 2.17
N THR A 39 -1.86 10.86 2.06
CA THR A 39 -0.63 11.06 1.27
C THR A 39 0.55 11.52 2.11
N GLN A 40 0.31 11.85 3.38
CA GLN A 40 1.31 12.36 4.30
C GLN A 40 1.28 11.60 5.63
N ALA A 41 2.43 11.49 6.28
CA ALA A 41 2.55 10.82 7.57
C ALA A 41 1.67 11.45 8.66
N ILE A 42 1.52 12.78 8.66
CA ILE A 42 0.65 13.47 9.63
C ILE A 42 -0.81 13.10 9.47
N GLN A 43 -1.30 13.00 8.23
CA GLN A 43 -2.68 12.58 7.96
C GLN A 43 -2.91 11.13 8.39
N LEU A 44 -1.91 10.26 8.17
CA LEU A 44 -1.98 8.88 8.64
C LEU A 44 -2.06 8.82 10.17
N ALA A 45 -1.23 9.59 10.88
CA ALA A 45 -1.26 9.65 12.34
C ALA A 45 -2.63 10.13 12.86
N GLU A 46 -3.17 11.22 12.30
CA GLU A 46 -4.49 11.75 12.67
C GLU A 46 -5.61 10.73 12.43
N VAL A 47 -5.58 10.03 11.29
CA VAL A 47 -6.58 9.00 10.98
C VAL A 47 -6.44 7.81 11.95
N LEU A 48 -5.23 7.37 12.26
CA LEU A 48 -5.00 6.29 13.23
C LEU A 48 -5.47 6.66 14.64
N GLU A 49 -5.26 7.91 15.08
CA GLU A 49 -5.76 8.39 16.37
C GLU A 49 -7.29 8.39 16.42
N ARG A 50 -7.95 8.88 15.35
CA ARG A 50 -9.43 8.84 15.23
C ARG A 50 -9.96 7.41 15.25
N LEU A 51 -9.18 6.46 14.75
CA LEU A 51 -9.52 5.05 14.66
C LEU A 51 -8.94 4.21 15.78
N ALA A 52 -8.55 4.82 16.91
CA ALA A 52 -8.11 4.09 18.09
C ALA A 52 -9.19 3.16 18.66
N ARG A 53 -10.47 3.46 18.42
CA ARG A 53 -11.63 2.63 18.79
C ARG A 53 -12.69 2.65 17.67
N PRO A 54 -12.45 1.93 16.57
CA PRO A 54 -13.33 2.00 15.41
C PRO A 54 -14.64 1.27 15.73
N GLN A 55 -15.77 1.92 15.44
CA GLN A 55 -17.10 1.31 15.60
C GLN A 55 -17.53 0.50 14.38
N ARG A 56 -16.82 0.67 13.25
CA ARG A 56 -17.13 0.08 11.96
C ARG A 56 -15.83 -0.25 11.20
N LEU A 57 -15.95 -1.06 10.15
CA LEU A 57 -14.82 -1.33 9.25
C LEU A 57 -14.24 -0.02 8.73
N SER A 58 -12.92 0.09 8.82
CA SER A 58 -12.18 1.30 8.48
C SER A 58 -11.12 0.96 7.44
N PHE A 59 -11.17 1.60 6.26
CA PHE A 59 -10.26 1.34 5.14
C PHE A 59 -9.39 2.58 4.86
N ILE A 60 -8.08 2.45 5.00
CA ILE A 60 -7.13 3.54 4.77
C ILE A 60 -6.24 3.20 3.58
N GLU A 61 -6.37 3.97 2.50
CA GLU A 61 -5.46 3.94 1.36
C GLU A 61 -4.26 4.87 1.65
N VAL A 62 -3.10 4.28 1.93
CA VAL A 62 -1.86 5.03 2.17
C VAL A 62 -1.08 5.15 0.86
N MET A 63 -0.96 6.38 0.35
CA MET A 63 -0.22 6.66 -0.86
C MET A 63 1.28 6.73 -0.55
N LEU A 64 2.05 5.78 -1.07
CA LEU A 64 3.50 5.74 -0.94
C LEU A 64 4.18 6.08 -2.27
N PRO A 65 5.38 6.69 -2.26
CA PRO A 65 6.18 6.80 -3.45
C PRO A 65 6.50 5.41 -4.03
N LYS A 66 6.47 5.29 -5.36
CA LYS A 66 6.70 4.01 -6.07
C LYS A 66 8.07 3.38 -5.77
N ALA A 67 9.04 4.19 -5.38
CA ALA A 67 10.41 3.79 -5.05
C ALA A 67 10.66 3.65 -3.54
N ASP A 68 9.66 3.87 -2.69
CA ASP A 68 9.82 3.78 -1.25
C ASP A 68 9.83 2.31 -0.82
N LEU A 69 11.05 1.78 -0.70
CA LEU A 69 11.30 0.43 -0.21
C LEU A 69 11.73 0.53 1.26
N PRO A 70 11.10 -0.20 2.19
CA PRO A 70 11.64 -0.35 3.54
C PRO A 70 13.07 -0.90 3.51
N GLU A 71 13.91 -0.45 4.43
CA GLU A 71 15.34 -0.81 4.47
C GLU A 71 15.55 -2.33 4.60
N LEU A 72 14.69 -3.00 5.38
CA LEU A 72 14.67 -4.46 5.47
C LEU A 72 14.41 -5.12 4.11
N LEU A 73 13.47 -4.57 3.33
CA LEU A 73 13.18 -5.08 1.99
C LEU A 73 14.37 -4.88 1.05
N ARG A 74 15.13 -3.78 1.15
CA ARG A 74 16.39 -3.56 0.39
C ARG A 74 17.43 -4.63 0.67
N THR A 75 17.61 -5.01 1.94
CA THR A 75 18.61 -6.03 2.33
C THR A 75 18.22 -7.41 1.79
N VAL A 76 16.92 -7.74 1.86
CA VAL A 76 16.41 -9.01 1.33
C VAL A 76 16.47 -9.05 -0.20
N THR A 77 16.17 -7.96 -0.91
CA THR A 77 16.32 -7.91 -2.39
C THR A 77 17.75 -8.14 -2.83
N ARG A 78 18.73 -7.45 -2.21
CA ARG A 78 20.15 -7.65 -2.54
C ARG A 78 20.61 -9.09 -2.33
N ALA A 79 20.14 -9.73 -1.26
CA ALA A 79 20.46 -11.13 -0.99
C ALA A 79 19.84 -12.09 -2.02
N LEU A 80 18.64 -11.79 -2.53
CA LEU A 80 17.96 -12.58 -3.57
C LEU A 80 18.58 -12.38 -4.96
N GLU A 81 18.96 -11.14 -5.33
CA GLU A 81 19.65 -10.84 -6.59
C GLU A 81 21.00 -11.56 -6.68
N ALA A 82 21.78 -11.57 -5.60
CA ALA A 82 23.07 -12.27 -5.55
C ALA A 82 22.94 -13.80 -5.72
N ARG A 83 21.77 -14.37 -5.40
CA ARG A 83 21.52 -15.81 -5.44
C ARG A 83 20.88 -16.30 -6.75
N ASN A 84 20.20 -15.41 -7.47
CA ASN A 84 19.55 -15.70 -8.76
C ASN A 84 20.44 -15.40 -9.97
N GLY A 85 21.62 -14.79 -9.78
CA GLY A 85 22.59 -14.47 -10.82
C GLY A 85 23.75 -15.48 -10.97
N GLY A 86 23.59 -16.69 -10.44
CA GLY A 86 24.55 -17.81 -10.58
C GLY A 86 24.11 -18.83 -11.62
#